data_AF-A0A834V8S3-F1
#
_entry.id   AF-A0A834V8S3-F1
#
_cell.length_a   1.000
_cell.length_b   1.000
_cell.length_c   1.000
_cell.angle_alpha   90.00
_cell.angle_beta   90.00
_cell.angle_gamma   90.00
#
_symmetry.space_group_name_H-M   'P 1'
#
loop_
_entity.id
_entity.type
_entity.pdbx_description
1 polymer ?
#
loop_
_entity_poly.entity_id
_entity_poly.type
_entity_poly.pdbx_seq_one_letter_code
_entity_poly.pdbx_strand_id
1 'polypeptide(L)'
;MGPINDTLSSLIIAQLLFLQSESSKKPIHMYINSPGGVVTAGLAIYDTMQYILPPIATWCVGQACSMASLLLISGTPKMRYSLPHSRIMIHQPHGQAAGQATDIQIQAEEILKLKRLINNLYAKHSGLDLSQIESYMERDKWLSPEEAKELGLIDNILSKPPASNNPKSNDNEWSQ
;
A
#
# COMPACT_ATOMS: atom_id res chain seq x y z
N MET A 1 -7.48 7.26 -5.03
CA MET A 1 -6.61 8.38 -4.63
C MET A 1 -7.28 9.16 -3.51
N GLY A 2 -6.51 9.85 -2.67
CA GLY A 2 -7.03 10.63 -1.54
C GLY A 2 -7.09 9.84 -0.22
N PRO A 3 -7.69 10.40 0.85
CA PRO A 3 -7.81 9.74 2.15
C PRO A 3 -8.59 8.43 2.07
N ILE A 4 -8.13 7.41 2.81
CA ILE A 4 -8.80 6.11 2.90
C ILE A 4 -9.97 6.21 3.88
N ASN A 5 -11.17 5.96 3.38
CA ASN A 5 -12.42 5.89 4.15
C ASN A 5 -13.30 4.77 3.58
N ASP A 6 -14.45 4.52 4.21
CA ASP A 6 -15.33 3.39 3.86
C ASP A 6 -15.86 3.48 2.42
N THR A 7 -16.15 4.70 1.93
CA THR A 7 -16.61 4.91 0.55
C THR A 7 -15.53 4.56 -0.46
N LEU A 8 -14.29 5.05 -0.26
CA LEU A 8 -13.17 4.74 -1.14
C LEU A 8 -12.82 3.24 -1.07
N SER A 9 -12.83 2.67 0.14
CA SER A 9 -12.56 1.25 0.35
C SER A 9 -13.56 0.36 -0.38
N SER A 10 -14.86 0.63 -0.21
CA SER A 10 -15.93 -0.09 -0.90
C SER A 10 -15.77 -0.04 -2.42
N LEU A 11 -15.41 1.12 -2.97
CA LEU A 11 -15.18 1.30 -4.40
C LEU A 11 -13.97 0.50 -4.90
N ILE A 12 -12.86 0.50 -4.16
CA ILE A 12 -11.66 -0.27 -4.51
C ILE A 12 -11.95 -1.78 -4.44
N ILE A 13 -12.60 -2.25 -3.38
CA ILE A 13 -12.97 -3.66 -3.20
C ILE A 13 -13.88 -4.12 -4.34
N ALA A 14 -14.90 -3.34 -4.70
CA ALA A 14 -15.78 -3.66 -5.82
C ALA A 14 -15.02 -3.79 -7.14
N GLN A 15 -14.07 -2.90 -7.42
CA GLN A 15 -13.22 -2.97 -8.62
C GLN A 15 -12.29 -4.18 -8.61
N LEU A 16 -11.69 -4.52 -7.47
CA LEU A 16 -10.83 -5.70 -7.34
C LEU A 16 -11.59 -7.00 -7.61
N LEU A 17 -12.78 -7.14 -7.02
CA LEU A 17 -13.65 -8.30 -7.22
C LEU A 17 -14.15 -8.39 -8.67
N PHE A 18 -14.51 -7.24 -9.26
CA PHE A 18 -14.91 -7.17 -10.66
C PHE A 18 -13.77 -7.60 -11.59
N LEU A 19 -12.56 -7.05 -11.43
CA LEU A 19 -11.40 -7.40 -12.25
C LEU A 19 -11.02 -8.88 -12.11
N GLN A 20 -11.15 -9.46 -10.92
CA GLN A 20 -11.00 -10.89 -10.74
C GLN A 20 -12.05 -11.70 -11.52
N SER A 21 -13.32 -11.26 -11.54
CA SER A 21 -14.36 -11.95 -12.31
C SER A 21 -14.11 -11.89 -13.82
N GLU A 22 -13.52 -10.78 -14.31
CA GLU A 22 -13.11 -10.64 -15.71
C GLU A 22 -11.91 -11.54 -16.05
N SER A 23 -10.94 -11.65 -15.15
CA SER A 23 -9.84 -12.61 -15.29
C SER A 23 -9.15 -12.87 -13.96
N SER A 24 -9.09 -14.14 -13.56
CA SER A 24 -8.33 -14.59 -12.39
C SER A 24 -6.80 -14.61 -12.59
N LYS A 25 -6.30 -14.26 -13.79
CA LYS A 25 -4.87 -14.38 -14.16
C LYS A 25 -4.20 -13.06 -14.53
N LYS A 26 -4.95 -12.10 -15.10
CA LYS A 26 -4.37 -10.85 -15.60
C LYS A 26 -3.94 -9.97 -14.40
N PRO A 27 -2.69 -9.45 -14.37
CA PRO A 27 -2.27 -8.56 -13.30
C PRO A 27 -3.18 -7.35 -13.15
N ILE A 28 -3.47 -6.98 -11.90
CA ILE A 28 -4.20 -5.77 -11.55
C ILE A 28 -3.19 -4.69 -11.15
N HIS A 29 -3.33 -3.49 -11.71
CA HIS A 29 -2.47 -2.35 -11.37
C HIS A 29 -3.20 -1.41 -10.42
N MET A 30 -2.70 -1.30 -9.19
CA MET A 30 -3.22 -0.40 -8.16
C MET A 30 -2.29 0.81 -8.01
N TYR A 31 -2.77 1.97 -8.45
CA TYR A 31 -2.06 3.25 -8.27
C TYR A 31 -2.45 3.93 -6.96
N ILE A 32 -1.44 4.32 -6.18
CA ILE A 32 -1.58 4.81 -4.81
C ILE A 32 -0.98 6.21 -4.70
N ASN A 33 -1.86 7.18 -4.46
CA ASN A 33 -1.56 8.54 -3.99
C ASN A 33 -2.51 8.82 -2.82
N SER A 34 -2.04 8.56 -1.61
CA SER A 34 -2.88 8.67 -0.42
C SER A 34 -2.09 9.00 0.84
N PRO A 35 -2.61 9.91 1.69
CA PRO A 35 -2.04 10.20 3.00
C PRO A 35 -2.34 9.11 4.05
N GLY A 36 -3.07 8.04 3.68
CA GLY A 36 -3.61 7.06 4.63
C GLY A 36 -5.06 7.38 5.00
N GLY A 37 -5.52 6.89 6.14
CA GLY A 37 -6.89 7.10 6.60
C GLY A 37 -7.35 6.05 7.60
N VAL A 38 -8.63 5.69 7.54
CA VAL A 38 -9.28 4.77 8.47
C VAL A 38 -8.66 3.36 8.36
N VAL A 39 -8.21 2.84 9.50
CA VAL A 39 -7.49 1.55 9.59
C VAL A 39 -8.36 0.39 9.11
N THR A 40 -9.61 0.29 9.59
CA THR A 40 -10.53 -0.79 9.20
C THR A 40 -10.85 -0.77 7.70
N ALA A 41 -11.10 0.42 7.15
CA ALA A 41 -11.31 0.61 5.71
C ALA A 41 -10.10 0.16 4.88
N GLY A 42 -8.88 0.48 5.34
CA GLY A 42 -7.65 0.03 4.68
C GLY A 42 -7.39 -1.47 4.84
N LEU A 43 -7.69 -2.06 6.00
CA LEU A 43 -7.59 -3.51 6.23
C LEU A 43 -8.56 -4.29 5.34
N ALA A 44 -9.76 -3.77 5.07
CA ALA A 44 -10.69 -4.39 4.14
C ALA A 44 -10.14 -4.43 2.69
N ILE A 45 -9.45 -3.36 2.25
CA ILE A 45 -8.73 -3.37 0.97
C ILE A 45 -7.59 -4.39 1.01
N TYR A 46 -6.79 -4.35 2.07
CA TYR A 46 -5.66 -5.26 2.26
C TYR A 46 -6.08 -6.73 2.15
N ASP A 47 -7.10 -7.15 2.90
CA ASP A 47 -7.55 -8.54 2.89
C ASP A 47 -8.12 -8.92 1.52
N THR A 48 -8.83 -8.01 0.86
CA THR A 48 -9.30 -8.24 -0.51
C THR A 48 -8.13 -8.41 -1.49
N MET A 49 -7.06 -7.61 -1.33
CA MET A 49 -5.85 -7.75 -2.15
C MET A 49 -5.20 -9.12 -1.98
N GLN A 50 -5.20 -9.68 -0.76
CA GLN A 50 -4.63 -11.00 -0.49
C GLN A 50 -5.58 -12.15 -0.88
N TYR A 51 -6.89 -11.89 -0.89
CA TYR A 51 -7.93 -12.88 -1.15
C TYR A 51 -8.07 -13.21 -2.63
N ILE A 52 -7.94 -12.22 -3.50
CA ILE A 52 -8.13 -12.42 -4.94
C ILE A 52 -6.95 -13.15 -5.58
N LEU A 53 -7.23 -13.91 -6.65
CA LEU A 53 -6.26 -14.71 -7.41
C LEU A 53 -5.30 -13.89 -8.28
N PRO A 54 -5.74 -12.79 -8.96
CA PRO A 54 -4.84 -12.04 -9.82
C PRO A 54 -3.69 -11.40 -9.04
N PRO A 55 -2.45 -11.40 -9.57
CA PRO A 55 -1.37 -10.68 -8.93
C PRO A 55 -1.62 -9.18 -9.00
N ILE A 56 -1.47 -8.49 -7.88
CA ILE A 56 -1.64 -7.04 -7.78
C ILE A 56 -0.27 -6.35 -7.81
N ALA A 57 -0.07 -5.49 -8.82
CA ALA A 57 1.04 -4.55 -8.90
C ALA A 57 0.66 -3.25 -8.18
N THR A 58 1.43 -2.81 -7.20
CA THR A 58 1.19 -1.54 -6.49
C THR A 58 2.14 -0.45 -6.99
N TRP A 59 1.63 0.77 -7.15
CA TRP A 59 2.38 1.89 -7.73
C TRP A 59 2.22 3.14 -6.88
N CYS A 60 3.28 3.53 -6.16
CA CYS A 60 3.29 4.80 -5.44
C CYS A 60 3.54 5.97 -6.40
N VAL A 61 2.51 6.82 -6.55
CA VAL A 61 2.56 8.05 -7.36
C VAL A 61 2.27 9.25 -6.47
N GLY A 62 3.29 10.04 -6.14
CA GLY A 62 3.17 11.16 -5.22
C GLY A 62 3.40 10.75 -3.76
N GLN A 63 2.46 10.04 -3.12
CA GLN A 63 2.69 9.56 -1.75
C GLN A 63 1.95 8.27 -1.38
N ALA A 64 2.55 7.49 -0.49
CA ALA A 64 1.91 6.40 0.23
C ALA A 64 2.26 6.51 1.71
N CYS A 65 1.34 7.04 2.51
CA CYS A 65 1.55 7.30 3.93
C CYS A 65 0.59 6.46 4.79
N SER A 66 1.03 6.05 5.98
CA SER A 66 0.18 5.36 6.97
C SER A 66 -0.51 4.10 6.39
N MET A 67 -1.83 4.00 6.38
CA MET A 67 -2.53 2.87 5.75
C MET A 67 -2.21 2.71 4.26
N ALA A 68 -1.86 3.77 3.55
CA ALA A 68 -1.53 3.67 2.13
C ALA A 68 -0.16 3.03 1.87
N SER A 69 0.83 3.23 2.76
CA SER A 69 2.11 2.51 2.68
C SER A 69 1.94 1.03 3.02
N LEU A 70 0.99 0.68 3.89
CA LEU A 70 0.63 -0.73 4.13
C LEU A 70 0.05 -1.35 2.86
N LEU A 71 -0.87 -0.67 2.17
CA LEU A 71 -1.39 -1.16 0.89
C LEU A 71 -0.30 -1.25 -0.19
N LEU A 72 0.63 -0.30 -0.23
CA LEU A 72 1.77 -0.33 -1.16
C LEU A 72 2.64 -1.58 -0.95
N ILE A 73 3.08 -1.84 0.29
CA ILE A 73 3.95 -2.99 0.59
C ILE A 73 3.24 -4.34 0.40
N SER A 74 1.91 -4.34 0.49
CA SER A 74 1.07 -5.55 0.37
C SER A 74 0.79 -5.98 -1.08
N GLY A 75 1.37 -5.30 -2.06
CA GLY A 75 1.38 -5.75 -3.45
C GLY A 75 2.13 -7.08 -3.61
N THR A 76 1.94 -7.72 -4.76
CA THR A 76 2.61 -8.98 -5.07
C THR A 76 4.12 -8.79 -5.03
N PRO A 77 4.91 -9.70 -4.40
CA PRO A 77 6.36 -9.59 -4.35
C PRO A 77 6.97 -9.36 -5.74
N LYS A 78 7.95 -8.47 -5.84
CA LYS A 78 8.59 -7.99 -7.09
C LYS A 78 7.72 -7.07 -7.95
N MET A 79 6.45 -6.83 -7.58
CA MET A 79 5.51 -5.98 -8.31
C MET A 79 5.10 -4.74 -7.51
N ARG A 80 5.93 -4.31 -6.57
CA ARG A 80 5.72 -3.09 -5.78
C ARG A 80 6.63 -1.98 -6.30
N TYR A 81 6.03 -0.93 -6.83
CA TYR A 81 6.70 0.12 -7.59
C TYR A 81 6.53 1.48 -6.92
N SER A 82 7.49 2.36 -7.14
CA SER A 82 7.37 3.79 -6.83
C SER A 82 7.97 4.64 -7.95
N LEU A 83 7.44 5.85 -8.12
CA LEU A 83 8.08 6.88 -8.94
C LEU A 83 9.21 7.58 -8.17
N PRO A 84 10.22 8.18 -8.85
CA PRO A 84 11.43 8.69 -8.22
C PRO A 84 11.23 9.85 -7.22
N HIS A 85 10.10 10.55 -7.29
CA HIS A 85 9.80 11.69 -6.41
C HIS A 85 8.62 11.45 -5.49
N SER A 86 8.16 10.20 -5.41
CA SER A 86 7.16 9.82 -4.44
C SER A 86 7.75 9.82 -3.03
N ARG A 87 6.91 10.00 -2.01
CA ARG A 87 7.30 9.85 -0.61
C ARG A 87 6.51 8.74 0.07
N ILE A 88 7.19 7.94 0.88
CA ILE A 88 6.58 6.88 1.67
C ILE A 88 6.68 7.27 3.14
N MET A 89 5.63 7.04 3.93
CA MET A 89 5.66 7.28 5.38
C MET A 89 5.02 6.12 6.12
N ILE A 90 5.70 5.62 7.15
CA ILE A 90 5.18 4.59 8.05
C ILE A 90 5.14 5.13 9.47
N HIS A 91 4.11 4.72 10.22
CA HIS A 91 3.95 5.04 11.63
C HIS A 91 2.98 4.07 12.31
N GLN A 92 2.92 4.11 13.63
CA GLN A 92 1.93 3.38 14.42
C GLN A 92 0.51 3.91 14.17
N PRO A 93 -0.54 3.11 14.39
CA PRO A 93 -1.90 3.61 14.33
C PRO A 93 -2.13 4.69 15.39
N HIS A 94 -3.00 5.63 15.07
CA HIS A 94 -3.42 6.70 15.96
C HIS A 94 -4.92 6.61 16.20
N GLY A 95 -5.36 6.99 17.40
CA GLY A 95 -6.76 6.99 17.81
C GLY A 95 -6.97 7.82 19.06
N GLN A 96 -8.23 8.01 19.43
CA GLN A 96 -8.64 8.75 20.62
C GLN A 96 -9.59 7.89 21.43
N ALA A 97 -9.54 8.04 22.76
CA ALA A 97 -10.44 7.37 23.67
C ALA A 97 -11.04 8.34 24.69
N ALA A 98 -12.32 8.18 24.99
CA ALA A 98 -13.06 8.97 25.96
C ALA A 98 -14.24 8.16 26.52
N GLY A 99 -14.65 8.43 27.75
CA GLY A 99 -15.76 7.73 28.41
C GLY A 99 -15.42 7.32 29.84
N GLN A 100 -16.09 6.28 30.33
CA GLN A 100 -15.78 5.71 31.65
C GLN A 100 -14.38 5.09 31.64
N ALA A 101 -13.78 4.91 32.83
CA ALA A 101 -12.45 4.31 32.95
C ALA A 101 -12.35 2.95 32.23
N THR A 102 -13.39 2.12 32.34
CA THR A 102 -13.48 0.82 31.65
C THR A 102 -13.52 0.98 30.12
N ASP A 103 -14.26 1.95 29.59
CA ASP A 103 -14.35 2.20 28.15
C ASP A 103 -13.00 2.65 27.58
N ILE A 104 -12.32 3.55 28.30
CA ILE A 104 -10.97 4.02 27.94
C ILE A 104 -9.99 2.84 27.90
N GLN A 105 -10.04 1.96 28.90
CA GLN A 105 -9.21 0.76 28.94
C GLN A 105 -9.49 -0.16 27.73
N ILE A 106 -10.75 -0.44 27.43
CA ILE A 106 -11.14 -1.28 26.28
C ILE A 106 -10.59 -0.70 24.97
N GLN A 107 -10.73 0.61 24.76
CA GLN A 107 -10.26 1.27 23.54
C GLN A 107 -8.73 1.31 23.45
N ALA A 108 -8.04 1.49 24.58
CA ALA A 108 -6.58 1.43 24.65
C ALA A 108 -6.04 0.01 24.36
N GLU A 109 -6.72 -1.03 24.84
CA GLU A 109 -6.36 -2.41 24.51
C GLU A 109 -6.56 -2.71 23.03
N GLU A 110 -7.63 -2.19 22.42
CA GLU A 110 -7.91 -2.39 20.99
C GLU A 110 -6.88 -1.72 20.08
N ILE A 111 -6.50 -0.46 20.35
CA ILE A 111 -5.49 0.21 19.53
C ILE A 111 -4.11 -0.47 19.66
N LEU A 112 -3.79 -1.04 20.82
CA LEU A 112 -2.57 -1.85 20.99
C LEU A 112 -2.62 -3.16 20.19
N LYS A 113 -3.79 -3.81 20.09
CA LYS A 113 -3.97 -4.97 19.21
C LYS A 113 -3.79 -4.59 17.75
N LEU A 114 -4.40 -3.48 17.31
CA LEU A 114 -4.23 -2.96 15.94
C LEU A 114 -2.78 -2.60 15.63
N LYS A 115 -2.06 -1.98 16.57
CA LYS A 115 -0.62 -1.69 16.43
C LYS A 115 0.17 -2.97 16.19
N ARG A 116 -0.04 -3.99 17.01
CA ARG A 116 0.63 -5.30 16.85
C ARG A 116 0.28 -5.95 15.51
N LEU A 117 -1.00 -5.95 15.12
CA LEU A 117 -1.45 -6.50 13.84
C LEU A 117 -0.72 -5.81 12.68
N ILE A 118 -0.75 -4.48 12.61
CA ILE A 118 -0.14 -3.70 11.54
C ILE A 118 1.37 -3.95 11.47
N ASN A 119 2.07 -3.94 12.61
CA ASN A 119 3.52 -4.21 12.64
C ASN A 119 3.84 -5.62 12.11
N ASN A 120 3.03 -6.63 12.46
CA ASN A 120 3.18 -7.98 11.91
C ASN A 120 2.95 -8.03 10.39
N LEU A 121 2.00 -7.25 9.86
CA LEU A 121 1.78 -7.16 8.41
C LEU A 121 2.99 -6.52 7.71
N TYR A 122 3.57 -5.45 8.26
CA TYR A 122 4.79 -4.85 7.72
C TYR A 122 5.97 -5.83 7.78
N ALA A 123 6.17 -6.54 8.89
CA ALA A 123 7.22 -7.56 9.02
C ALA A 123 7.04 -8.66 7.96
N LYS A 124 5.81 -9.17 7.80
CA LYS A 124 5.46 -10.18 6.78
C LYS A 124 5.87 -9.76 5.36
N HIS A 125 5.56 -8.52 4.96
CA HIS A 125 5.76 -8.09 3.57
C HIS A 125 7.13 -7.45 3.30
N SER A 126 7.81 -6.93 4.32
CA SER A 126 9.18 -6.39 4.18
C SER A 126 10.25 -7.47 4.29
N GLY A 127 9.98 -8.54 5.05
CA GLY A 127 10.98 -9.53 5.45
C GLY A 127 11.88 -9.07 6.61
N LEU A 128 11.61 -7.91 7.21
CA LEU A 128 12.31 -7.42 8.40
C LEU A 128 11.77 -8.08 9.68
N ASP A 129 12.61 -8.16 10.71
CA ASP A 129 12.19 -8.64 12.02
C ASP A 129 11.19 -7.68 12.66
N LEU A 130 10.25 -8.23 13.43
CA LEU A 130 9.19 -7.45 14.09
C LEU A 130 9.75 -6.31 14.95
N SER A 131 10.87 -6.53 15.65
CA SER A 131 11.51 -5.51 16.49
C SER A 131 12.05 -4.33 15.69
N GLN A 132 12.54 -4.55 14.48
CA GLN A 132 12.98 -3.48 13.58
C GLN A 132 11.78 -2.66 13.09
N ILE A 133 10.69 -3.35 12.72
CA ILE A 133 9.44 -2.70 12.32
C ILE A 133 8.88 -1.84 13.47
N GLU A 134 8.83 -2.39 14.69
CA GLU A 134 8.39 -1.66 15.88
C GLU A 134 9.21 -0.38 16.09
N SER A 135 10.53 -0.46 15.96
CA SER A 135 11.41 0.71 16.07
C SER A 135 11.15 1.75 14.98
N TYR A 136 10.98 1.31 13.73
CA TYR A 136 10.75 2.21 12.60
C TYR A 136 9.37 2.85 12.58
N MET A 137 8.36 2.19 13.12
CA MET A 137 6.97 2.69 13.11
C MET A 137 6.61 3.47 14.38
N GLU A 138 7.47 3.54 15.38
CA GLU A 138 7.14 4.19 16.66
C GLU A 138 6.85 5.70 16.48
N ARG A 139 7.43 6.36 15.49
CA ARG A 139 7.13 7.74 15.10
C ARG A 139 6.99 7.84 13.59
N ASP A 140 6.53 8.97 13.10
CA ASP A 140 6.48 9.25 11.67
C ASP A 140 7.89 9.10 11.06
N LYS A 141 8.06 8.07 10.23
CA LYS A 141 9.29 7.81 9.48
C LYS A 141 9.03 8.05 8.01
N TRP A 142 9.59 9.14 7.49
CA TRP A 142 9.54 9.50 6.08
C TRP A 142 10.69 8.84 5.33
N LEU A 143 10.39 8.37 4.13
CA LEU A 143 11.29 7.59 3.28
C LEU A 143 11.18 8.10 1.84
N SER A 144 12.33 8.32 1.22
CA SER A 144 12.48 8.36 -0.23
C SER A 144 12.15 7.00 -0.86
N PRO A 145 11.89 6.92 -2.18
CA PRO A 145 11.72 5.65 -2.87
C PRO A 145 12.93 4.72 -2.70
N GLU A 146 14.14 5.27 -2.67
CA GLU A 146 15.40 4.53 -2.47
C GLU A 146 15.44 3.87 -1.07
N GLU A 147 15.18 4.65 -0.02
CA GLU A 147 15.14 4.14 1.36
C GLU A 147 13.98 3.13 1.55
N ALA A 148 12.82 3.40 0.94
CA ALA A 148 11.68 2.50 0.98
C ALA A 148 12.00 1.15 0.29
N LYS A 149 12.77 1.18 -0.79
CA LYS A 149 13.26 -0.04 -1.46
C LYS A 149 14.26 -0.79 -0.60
N GLU A 150 15.20 -0.09 0.03
CA GLU A 150 16.19 -0.68 0.94
C GLU A 150 15.52 -1.38 2.13
N LEU A 151 14.46 -0.79 2.68
CA LEU A 151 13.66 -1.37 3.76
C LEU A 151 12.64 -2.44 3.29
N GLY A 152 12.63 -2.78 2.00
CA GLY A 152 11.73 -3.80 1.45
C GLY A 152 10.25 -3.39 1.38
N LEU A 153 9.94 -2.09 1.47
CA LEU A 153 8.57 -1.57 1.31
C LEU A 153 8.11 -1.58 -0.14
N ILE A 154 9.05 -1.46 -1.08
CA ILE A 154 8.84 -1.57 -2.52
C ILE A 154 9.97 -2.39 -3.15
N ASP A 155 9.79 -2.84 -4.38
CA ASP A 155 10.78 -3.62 -5.13
C ASP A 155 11.54 -2.77 -6.17
N ASN A 156 10.84 -1.82 -6.79
CA ASN A 156 11.32 -1.13 -7.98
C ASN A 156 11.02 0.37 -7.97
N ILE A 157 11.93 1.15 -8.54
CA ILE A 157 11.78 2.59 -8.78
C ILE A 157 11.85 2.79 -10.29
N LEU A 158 10.80 3.38 -10.88
CA LEU A 158 10.67 3.51 -12.34
C LEU A 158 10.55 4.98 -12.75
N SER A 159 11.51 5.48 -13.52
CA SER A 159 11.49 6.84 -14.08
C SER A 159 10.91 6.92 -15.49
N LYS A 160 10.83 5.79 -16.19
CA LYS A 160 10.25 5.63 -17.52
C LYS A 160 9.47 4.32 -17.57
N PRO A 161 8.42 4.21 -18.41
CA PRO A 161 7.80 2.92 -18.66
C PRO A 161 8.87 1.93 -19.18
N PRO A 162 8.77 0.63 -18.84
CA PRO A 162 9.62 -0.39 -19.44
C PRO A 162 9.52 -0.26 -20.96
N ALA A 163 10.66 -0.20 -21.66
CA ALA A 163 10.66 -0.19 -23.11
C ALA A 163 9.90 -1.42 -23.59
N SER A 164 8.85 -1.24 -24.39
CA SER A 164 8.27 -2.36 -25.11
C SER A 164 9.35 -2.88 -26.05
N ASN A 165 9.74 -4.15 -25.91
CA ASN A 165 10.47 -4.85 -26.97
C ASN A 165 9.53 -5.14 -28.15
N ASN A 166 8.79 -4.14 -28.61
CA ASN A 166 8.21 -4.17 -29.94
C ASN A 166 9.31 -3.66 -30.88
N PRO A 167 9.78 -4.47 -31.84
CA PRO A 167 10.61 -3.92 -32.91
C PRO A 167 9.82 -2.78 -33.54
N LYS A 168 10.44 -1.60 -33.62
CA LYS A 168 9.86 -0.36 -34.12
C LYS A 168 8.99 -0.65 -35.36
N SER A 169 7.68 -0.42 -35.28
CA SER A 169 6.91 -0.17 -36.48
C SER A 169 7.48 1.11 -37.09
N ASN A 170 7.84 1.02 -38.37
CA ASN A 170 8.29 2.17 -39.15
C ASN A 170 7.13 3.15 -39.32
N ASP A 171 6.98 4.09 -38.39
CA ASP A 171 6.06 5.20 -38.55
C ASP A 171 6.83 6.39 -39.17
N ASN A 172 7.18 6.22 -40.45
CA ASN A 172 7.46 7.34 -41.35
C ASN A 172 6.21 7.54 -42.21
N GLU A 173 5.16 8.16 -41.67
CA GLU A 173 4.00 8.46 -42.50
C GLU A 173 3.13 9.62 -42.03
N TRP A 174 3.73 10.72 -41.54
CA TRP A 174 3.02 12.02 -41.46
C TRP A 174 3.95 13.18 -41.82
N SER A 175 4.37 13.20 -43.09
CA SER A 175 5.01 14.36 -43.70
C SER A 175 4.50 14.55 -45.13
N GLN A 176 3.27 15.04 -45.27
CA GLN A 176 2.80 15.87 -46.39
C GLN A 176 1.78 16.87 -45.87
#